data_AF-A0A497G5Q2-F1
#
_entry.id   AF-A0A497G5Q2-F1
#
_cell.length_a   1.000
_cell.length_b   1.000
_cell.length_c   1.000
_cell.angle_alpha   90.00
_cell.angle_beta   90.00
_cell.angle_gamma   90.00
#
_symmetry.space_group_name_H-M   'P 1'
#
loop_
_entity.id
_entity.type
_entity.pdbx_description
1 polymer ?
#
loop_
_entity_poly.entity_id
_entity_poly.type
_entity_poly.pdbx_seq_one_letter_code
_entity_poly.pdbx_strand_id
1 'polypeptide(L)'
;MFSLYSVKKFFYNISKWITSEILAIPLALILYTSPLSPLSTLNLLRQKGFFEYIPTIEAIRSNKLNFYSGRFRNLIKLARFSHTYGEKGIIRQEIERQLQKVEVELELADYNLTQFYEFMSIFTTIFPSIIASTLIFIDISLAVSIMILLALASNVASFLSLVIFPMEARINNPNTKSLARIFILFGILSTIFYIISSAILDLYLPATLSLGIAAFLPSIVMFNYIQEEIKELDEAMNRIRLAISTPFNIFKHLGKMPKEIILETRNPIAKAANICIYLISLYSGKKDAYMFLESYYRRYLDFIKRLRDKTRVMLIYFLIECTVIASIHAFMFTALEFMSKFDVLSSGIIKIPTHVEIMVYRKSIDLILTLTSLALSLTTANSREGNPVFFLLYLPFSSVAITVAFYVAYFLGGTLFL
;
A
#
# COMPACT_ATOMS: atom_id res chain seq x y z
N MET A 1 -20.21 -27.40 6.51
CA MET A 1 -19.21 -27.92 5.55
C MET A 1 -19.24 -27.03 4.29
N PHE A 2 -18.45 -25.96 4.23
CA PHE A 2 -18.37 -25.13 3.03
C PHE A 2 -17.59 -25.92 1.96
N SER A 3 -18.24 -26.27 0.84
CA SER A 3 -17.53 -26.98 -0.22
C SER A 3 -16.43 -26.08 -0.80
N LEU A 4 -15.26 -26.66 -1.08
CA LEU A 4 -14.13 -25.98 -1.74
C LEU A 4 -14.55 -25.22 -3.02
N TYR A 5 -15.62 -25.68 -3.68
CA TYR A 5 -16.21 -25.03 -4.85
C TYR A 5 -16.89 -23.69 -4.50
N SER A 6 -17.60 -23.62 -3.38
CA SER A 6 -18.22 -22.38 -2.88
C SER A 6 -17.16 -21.33 -2.56
N VAL A 7 -16.07 -21.73 -1.92
CA VAL A 7 -14.94 -20.86 -1.56
C VAL A 7 -14.23 -20.32 -2.81
N LYS A 8 -13.90 -21.19 -3.78
CA LYS A 8 -13.30 -20.77 -5.06
C LYS A 8 -14.20 -19.79 -5.83
N LYS A 9 -15.51 -20.06 -5.87
CA LYS A 9 -16.49 -19.19 -6.55
C LYS A 9 -16.61 -17.83 -5.86
N PHE A 10 -16.56 -17.79 -4.53
CA PHE A 10 -16.56 -16.55 -3.76
C PHE A 10 -15.33 -15.67 -4.06
N PHE A 11 -14.12 -16.24 -4.00
CA PHE A 11 -12.89 -15.51 -4.34
C PHE A 11 -12.86 -15.06 -5.80
N TYR A 12 -13.37 -15.88 -6.73
CA TYR A 12 -13.50 -15.48 -8.13
C TYR A 12 -14.43 -14.28 -8.31
N ASN A 13 -15.58 -14.26 -7.61
CA ASN A 13 -16.52 -13.15 -7.67
C ASN A 13 -15.94 -11.87 -7.07
N ILE A 14 -15.22 -11.96 -5.94
CA ILE A 14 -14.53 -10.81 -5.34
C ILE A 14 -13.45 -10.29 -6.28
N SER A 15 -12.59 -11.17 -6.80
CA SER A 15 -11.54 -10.79 -7.75
C SER A 15 -12.13 -10.07 -8.97
N LYS A 16 -13.23 -10.59 -9.51
CA LYS A 16 -13.95 -9.98 -10.62
C LYS A 16 -14.53 -8.61 -10.27
N TRP A 17 -15.08 -8.46 -9.07
CA TRP A 17 -15.59 -7.18 -8.58
C TRP A 17 -14.46 -6.15 -8.44
N ILE A 18 -13.35 -6.50 -7.78
CA ILE A 18 -12.18 -5.63 -7.59
C ILE A 18 -11.60 -5.21 -8.94
N THR A 19 -11.38 -6.19 -9.83
CA THR A 19 -10.83 -5.95 -11.18
C THR A 19 -11.73 -5.00 -11.96
N SER A 20 -13.06 -5.15 -11.84
CA SER A 20 -14.00 -4.27 -12.53
C SER A 20 -14.05 -2.85 -11.96
N GLU A 21 -13.78 -2.69 -10.67
CA GLU A 21 -13.72 -1.38 -10.03
C GLU A 21 -12.48 -0.60 -10.47
N ILE A 22 -11.31 -1.24 -10.40
CA ILE A 22 -10.02 -0.65 -10.81
C ILE A 22 -10.04 -0.24 -12.29
N LEU A 23 -10.62 -1.09 -13.15
CA LEU A 23 -10.58 -0.89 -14.59
C LEU A 23 -11.73 -0.03 -15.14
N ALA A 24 -12.64 0.46 -14.29
CA ALA A 24 -13.74 1.32 -14.72
C ALA A 24 -13.22 2.64 -15.32
N ILE A 25 -12.29 3.33 -14.65
CA ILE A 25 -11.72 4.59 -15.18
C ILE A 25 -10.90 4.36 -16.46
N PRO A 26 -9.92 3.43 -16.50
CA PRO A 26 -9.17 3.14 -17.73
C PRO A 26 -10.09 2.82 -18.91
N LEU A 27 -11.15 2.05 -18.68
CA LEU A 27 -12.10 1.71 -19.72
C LEU A 27 -12.94 2.91 -20.17
N ALA A 28 -13.38 3.77 -19.24
CA ALA A 28 -14.12 4.99 -19.58
C ALA A 28 -13.28 5.88 -20.49
N LEU A 29 -12.01 6.09 -20.16
CA LEU A 29 -11.06 6.84 -20.97
C LEU A 29 -11.01 6.29 -22.40
N ILE A 30 -10.82 4.97 -22.55
CA ILE A 30 -10.77 4.32 -23.87
C ILE A 30 -12.09 4.51 -24.64
N LEU A 31 -13.23 4.32 -23.99
CA LEU A 31 -14.54 4.44 -24.64
C LEU A 31 -14.83 5.84 -25.18
N TYR A 32 -14.37 6.86 -24.45
CA TYR A 32 -14.54 8.24 -24.88
C TYR A 32 -13.57 8.63 -25.99
N THR A 33 -12.28 8.32 -25.85
CA THR A 33 -11.25 8.72 -26.82
C THR A 33 -11.23 7.85 -28.07
N SER A 34 -11.76 6.62 -28.00
CA SER A 34 -11.87 5.74 -29.17
C SER A 34 -12.73 6.41 -30.24
N PRO A 35 -12.31 6.42 -31.51
CA PRO A 35 -13.13 6.94 -32.61
C PRO A 35 -14.28 6.01 -32.97
N LEU A 36 -14.23 4.73 -32.58
CA LEU A 36 -15.30 3.77 -32.80
C LEU A 36 -16.48 4.01 -31.85
N SER A 37 -17.64 3.40 -32.15
CA SER A 37 -18.76 3.41 -31.21
C SER A 37 -18.40 2.67 -29.90
N PRO A 38 -18.99 3.02 -28.74
CA PRO A 38 -18.61 2.42 -27.45
C PRO A 38 -18.72 0.89 -27.43
N LEU A 39 -19.82 0.31 -27.93
CA LEU A 39 -19.99 -1.15 -27.98
C LEU A 39 -19.03 -1.83 -28.97
N SER A 40 -18.76 -1.20 -30.12
CA SER A 40 -17.75 -1.70 -31.07
C SER A 40 -16.36 -1.70 -30.46
N THR A 41 -16.04 -0.67 -29.67
CA THR A 41 -14.78 -0.57 -28.93
C THR A 41 -14.66 -1.69 -27.90
N LEU A 42 -15.70 -1.95 -27.09
CA LEU A 42 -15.70 -3.06 -26.14
C LEU A 42 -15.47 -4.42 -26.82
N ASN A 43 -16.13 -4.65 -27.95
CA ASN A 43 -15.97 -5.90 -28.70
C ASN A 43 -14.55 -6.05 -29.25
N LEU A 44 -13.99 -4.99 -29.82
CA LEU A 44 -12.63 -4.98 -30.34
C LEU A 44 -11.60 -5.26 -29.25
N LEU A 45 -11.72 -4.59 -28.09
CA LEU A 45 -10.84 -4.79 -26.94
C LEU A 45 -10.85 -6.25 -26.46
N ARG A 46 -12.04 -6.86 -26.44
CA ARG A 46 -12.22 -8.27 -26.08
C ARG A 46 -11.62 -9.21 -27.14
N GLN A 47 -11.89 -8.99 -28.42
CA GLN A 47 -11.36 -9.80 -29.53
C GLN A 47 -9.83 -9.76 -29.60
N LYS A 48 -9.22 -8.61 -29.28
CA LYS A 48 -7.76 -8.45 -29.26
C LYS A 48 -7.11 -8.99 -27.98
N GLY A 49 -7.89 -9.51 -27.03
CA GLY A 49 -7.38 -10.04 -25.77
C GLY A 49 -6.80 -8.99 -24.82
N PHE A 50 -7.06 -7.69 -25.05
CA PHE A 50 -6.53 -6.64 -24.18
C PHE A 50 -7.24 -6.62 -22.83
N PHE A 51 -8.51 -7.04 -22.79
CA PHE A 51 -9.32 -7.11 -21.58
C PHE A 51 -10.28 -8.32 -21.63
N GLU A 52 -9.90 -9.42 -21.00
CA GLU A 52 -10.69 -10.68 -20.99
C GLU A 52 -11.93 -10.60 -20.10
N TYR A 53 -11.95 -9.71 -19.10
CA TYR A 53 -13.04 -9.56 -18.14
C TYR A 53 -14.25 -8.78 -18.69
N ILE A 54 -14.15 -8.18 -19.88
CA ILE A 54 -15.25 -7.42 -20.49
C ILE A 54 -16.42 -8.38 -20.80
N PRO A 55 -17.65 -8.06 -20.33
CA PRO A 55 -18.82 -8.90 -20.61
C PRO A 55 -19.10 -9.02 -22.12
N THR A 56 -19.69 -10.15 -22.54
CA THR A 56 -20.17 -10.33 -23.91
C THR A 56 -21.23 -9.28 -24.24
N ILE A 57 -21.35 -8.91 -25.53
CA ILE A 57 -22.39 -7.96 -25.99
C ILE A 57 -23.79 -8.46 -25.57
N GLU A 58 -24.02 -9.78 -25.62
CA GLU A 58 -25.25 -10.42 -25.17
C GLU A 58 -25.50 -10.24 -23.66
N ALA A 59 -24.47 -10.36 -22.83
CA ALA A 59 -24.57 -10.10 -21.39
C ALA A 59 -24.83 -8.63 -21.08
N ILE A 60 -24.24 -7.70 -21.87
CA ILE A 60 -24.50 -6.27 -21.78
C ILE A 60 -25.95 -5.95 -22.16
N ARG A 61 -26.47 -6.54 -23.23
CA ARG A 61 -27.86 -6.34 -23.70
C ARG A 61 -28.88 -6.89 -22.71
N SER A 62 -28.61 -8.07 -22.14
CA SER A 62 -29.46 -8.75 -21.16
C SER A 62 -29.29 -8.26 -19.71
N ASN A 63 -28.42 -7.26 -19.49
CA ASN A 63 -28.16 -6.63 -18.19
C ASN A 63 -27.74 -7.61 -17.07
N LYS A 64 -27.16 -8.75 -17.43
CA LYS A 64 -26.67 -9.78 -16.49
C LYS A 64 -25.30 -9.40 -15.92
N LEU A 65 -25.24 -8.35 -15.10
CA LEU A 65 -23.99 -7.77 -14.58
C LEU A 65 -23.81 -7.86 -13.05
N ASN A 66 -24.52 -8.78 -12.38
CA ASN A 66 -24.63 -8.82 -10.91
C ASN A 66 -23.30 -8.94 -10.16
N PHE A 67 -22.27 -9.52 -10.79
CA PHE A 67 -20.94 -9.75 -10.16
C PHE A 67 -19.91 -8.65 -10.47
N TYR A 68 -20.29 -7.62 -11.23
CA TYR A 68 -19.42 -6.47 -11.48
C TYR A 68 -19.67 -5.36 -10.47
N SER A 69 -18.69 -4.48 -10.30
CA SER A 69 -18.82 -3.34 -9.41
C SER A 69 -19.91 -2.36 -9.85
N GLY A 70 -20.42 -1.56 -8.92
CA GLY A 70 -21.46 -0.58 -9.22
C GLY A 70 -21.00 0.47 -10.24
N ARG A 71 -19.74 0.91 -10.12
CA ARG A 71 -19.11 1.86 -11.03
C ARG A 71 -18.98 1.30 -12.44
N PHE A 72 -18.50 0.06 -12.56
CA PHE A 72 -18.40 -0.62 -13.87
C PHE A 72 -19.77 -0.83 -14.52
N ARG A 73 -20.77 -1.25 -13.74
CA ARG A 73 -22.15 -1.40 -14.23
C ARG A 73 -22.72 -0.09 -14.78
N ASN A 74 -22.49 1.01 -14.08
CA ASN A 74 -22.92 2.33 -14.53
C ASN A 74 -22.21 2.73 -15.83
N LEU A 75 -20.90 2.53 -15.93
CA LEU A 75 -20.16 2.80 -17.16
C LEU A 75 -20.70 2.01 -18.36
N ILE A 76 -21.00 0.72 -18.19
CA ILE A 76 -21.55 -0.12 -19.26
C ILE A 76 -22.95 0.34 -19.69
N LYS A 77 -23.79 0.79 -18.75
CA LYS A 77 -25.10 1.41 -19.06
C LYS A 77 -24.92 2.69 -19.87
N LEU A 78 -23.99 3.56 -19.47
CA LEU A 78 -23.68 4.79 -20.18
C LEU A 78 -23.10 4.51 -21.57
N ALA A 79 -22.25 3.49 -21.71
CA ALA A 79 -21.72 3.05 -23.00
C ALA A 79 -22.82 2.55 -23.95
N ARG A 80 -23.80 1.81 -23.42
CA ARG A 80 -24.98 1.36 -24.19
C ARG A 80 -25.83 2.57 -24.61
N PHE A 81 -26.12 3.48 -23.69
CA PHE A 81 -26.87 4.70 -23.99
C PHE A 81 -26.17 5.52 -25.08
N SER A 82 -24.88 5.82 -24.89
CA SER A 82 -24.06 6.55 -25.86
C SER A 82 -24.02 5.88 -27.23
N HIS A 83 -23.98 4.54 -27.29
CA HIS A 83 -24.04 3.82 -28.56
C HIS A 83 -25.41 3.96 -29.25
N THR A 84 -26.52 3.93 -28.51
CA THR A 84 -27.87 4.05 -29.08
C THR A 84 -28.18 5.48 -29.55
N TYR A 85 -27.75 6.49 -28.80
CA TYR A 85 -28.06 7.89 -29.07
C TYR A 85 -26.97 8.63 -29.87
N GLY A 86 -25.83 7.99 -30.13
CA GLY A 86 -24.73 8.57 -30.90
C GLY A 86 -23.92 9.65 -30.18
N GLU A 87 -24.24 9.95 -28.92
CA GLU A 87 -23.61 11.03 -28.16
C GLU A 87 -22.58 10.49 -27.16
N LYS A 88 -21.31 10.91 -27.31
CA LYS A 88 -20.22 10.56 -26.37
C LYS A 88 -20.06 11.54 -25.21
N GLY A 89 -20.79 12.66 -25.21
CA GLY A 89 -20.74 13.70 -24.18
C GLY A 89 -21.05 13.16 -22.78
N ILE A 90 -21.96 12.21 -22.67
CA ILE A 90 -22.34 11.58 -21.40
C ILE A 90 -21.17 10.78 -20.78
N ILE A 91 -20.37 10.11 -21.62
CA ILE A 91 -19.17 9.40 -21.14
C ILE A 91 -18.12 10.41 -20.67
N ARG A 92 -17.98 11.54 -21.37
CA ARG A 92 -17.11 12.65 -20.96
C ARG A 92 -17.48 13.19 -19.58
N GLN A 93 -18.76 13.49 -19.38
CA GLN A 93 -19.27 14.01 -18.10
C GLN A 93 -19.00 13.02 -16.97
N GLU A 94 -19.17 11.71 -17.22
CA GLU A 94 -18.84 10.69 -16.23
C GLU A 94 -17.34 10.66 -15.93
N ILE A 95 -16.48 10.75 -16.94
CA ILE A 95 -15.02 10.82 -16.77
C ILE A 95 -14.62 12.06 -15.94
N GLU A 96 -15.16 13.23 -16.27
CA GLU A 96 -14.90 14.49 -15.56
C GLU A 96 -15.39 14.42 -14.11
N ARG A 97 -16.60 13.89 -13.88
CA ARG A 97 -17.15 13.66 -12.54
C ARG A 97 -16.27 12.71 -11.72
N GLN A 98 -15.74 11.66 -12.33
CA GLN A 98 -14.87 10.70 -11.64
C GLN A 98 -13.51 11.31 -11.30
N LEU A 99 -12.91 12.11 -12.19
CA LEU A 99 -11.72 12.87 -11.85
C LEU A 99 -11.96 13.85 -10.71
N GLN A 100 -13.07 14.60 -10.76
CA GLN A 100 -13.39 15.56 -9.71
C GLN A 100 -13.58 14.87 -8.36
N LYS A 101 -14.22 13.69 -8.34
CA LYS A 101 -14.32 12.87 -7.13
C LYS A 101 -12.95 12.45 -6.61
N VAL A 102 -12.08 11.96 -7.49
CA VAL A 102 -10.72 11.55 -7.13
C VAL A 102 -9.90 12.74 -6.62
N GLU A 103 -10.04 13.92 -7.23
CA GLU A 103 -9.41 15.18 -6.76
C GLU A 103 -9.88 15.53 -5.33
N VAL A 104 -11.18 15.50 -5.08
CA VAL A 104 -11.75 15.71 -3.73
C VAL A 104 -11.26 14.64 -2.75
N GLU A 105 -11.17 13.37 -3.18
CA GLU A 105 -10.63 12.29 -2.36
C GLU A 105 -9.16 12.50 -1.99
N LEU A 106 -8.35 13.13 -2.85
CA LEU A 106 -6.95 13.47 -2.50
C LEU A 106 -6.85 14.67 -1.56
N GLU A 107 -7.75 15.64 -1.68
CA GLU A 107 -7.85 16.72 -0.68
C GLU A 107 -8.19 16.14 0.70
N LEU A 108 -9.14 15.20 0.75
CA LEU A 108 -9.54 14.51 1.98
C LEU A 108 -8.50 13.49 2.46
N ALA A 109 -7.72 12.89 1.55
CA ALA A 109 -6.72 11.90 1.90
C ALA A 109 -5.65 12.47 2.83
N ASP A 110 -5.29 13.76 2.69
CA ASP A 110 -4.31 14.40 3.56
C ASP A 110 -4.77 14.42 5.03
N TYR A 111 -6.01 14.87 5.24
CA TYR A 111 -6.66 14.85 6.56
C TYR A 111 -6.79 13.42 7.09
N ASN A 112 -7.32 12.51 6.26
CA ASN A 112 -7.60 11.14 6.70
C ASN A 112 -6.31 10.34 6.99
N LEU A 113 -5.24 10.56 6.23
CA LEU A 113 -3.95 9.90 6.46
C LEU A 113 -3.28 10.46 7.73
N THR A 114 -3.39 11.77 7.97
CA THR A 114 -2.89 12.37 9.22
C THR A 114 -3.63 11.80 10.44
N GLN A 115 -4.97 11.77 10.39
CA GLN A 115 -5.80 11.17 11.43
C GLN A 115 -5.50 9.67 11.63
N PHE A 116 -5.22 8.95 10.54
CA PHE A 116 -4.85 7.55 10.62
C PHE A 116 -3.50 7.34 11.33
N TYR A 117 -2.51 8.19 11.07
CA TYR A 117 -1.22 8.13 11.78
C TYR A 117 -1.36 8.51 13.26
N GLU A 118 -2.14 9.54 13.59
CA GLU A 118 -2.46 9.88 14.99
C GLU A 118 -3.12 8.71 15.70
N PHE A 119 -4.10 8.07 15.03
CA PHE A 119 -4.75 6.86 15.54
C PHE A 119 -3.75 5.73 15.77
N MET A 120 -2.84 5.47 14.82
CA MET A 120 -1.81 4.45 14.97
C MET A 120 -0.86 4.76 16.14
N SER A 121 -0.45 6.01 16.30
CA SER A 121 0.43 6.48 17.38
C SER A 121 -0.16 6.26 18.78
N ILE A 122 -1.49 6.33 18.91
CA ILE A 122 -2.18 5.99 20.16
C ILE A 122 -1.89 4.54 20.58
N PHE A 123 -1.94 3.59 19.64
CA PHE A 123 -1.77 2.16 19.93
C PHE A 123 -0.31 1.72 20.06
N THR A 124 0.60 2.37 19.32
CA THR A 124 2.03 2.02 19.27
C THR A 124 2.85 2.75 20.33
N THR A 125 2.47 3.99 20.66
CA THR A 125 3.26 4.87 21.53
C THR A 125 2.51 5.23 22.80
N ILE A 126 1.37 5.92 22.70
CA ILE A 126 0.75 6.60 23.85
C ILE A 126 0.25 5.59 24.88
N PHE A 127 -0.61 4.65 24.50
CA PHE A 127 -1.13 3.65 25.43
C PHE A 127 -0.04 2.73 25.98
N PRO A 128 0.87 2.16 25.16
CA PRO A 128 1.99 1.37 25.70
C PRO A 128 2.85 2.15 26.70
N SER A 129 3.08 3.45 26.47
CA SER A 129 3.86 4.30 27.40
C SER A 129 3.13 4.54 28.73
N ILE A 130 1.83 4.81 28.68
CA ILE A 130 1.01 4.98 29.89
C ILE A 130 1.00 3.66 30.68
N ILE A 131 0.79 2.53 30.01
CA ILE A 131 0.79 1.20 30.63
C ILE A 131 2.16 0.88 31.23
N ALA A 132 3.23 1.13 30.48
CA ALA A 132 4.59 0.91 30.97
C ALA A 132 4.89 1.77 32.22
N SER A 133 4.49 3.03 32.22
CA SER A 133 4.75 3.94 33.35
C SER A 133 3.88 3.70 34.59
N THR A 134 2.71 3.07 34.46
CA THR A 134 1.74 2.91 35.56
C THR A 134 1.56 1.46 35.99
N LEU A 135 1.12 0.59 35.07
CA LEU A 135 0.74 -0.79 35.35
C LEU A 135 1.94 -1.68 35.70
N ILE A 136 3.14 -1.36 35.23
CA ILE A 136 4.36 -2.10 35.62
C ILE A 136 4.57 -2.08 37.13
N PHE A 137 4.22 -0.97 37.80
CA PHE A 137 4.34 -0.84 39.25
C PHE A 137 3.18 -1.47 40.04
N ILE A 138 2.16 -2.01 39.35
CA ILE A 138 1.05 -2.73 39.98
C ILE A 138 1.21 -4.23 39.73
N ASP A 139 1.26 -4.62 38.46
CA ASP A 139 1.49 -5.99 38.00
C ASP A 139 2.19 -5.97 36.63
N ILE A 140 3.46 -6.35 36.64
CA ILE A 140 4.30 -6.40 35.44
C ILE A 140 3.85 -7.44 34.41
N SER A 141 3.26 -8.56 34.85
CA SER A 141 2.81 -9.63 33.95
C SER A 141 1.59 -9.19 33.17
N LEU A 142 0.66 -8.49 33.86
CA LEU A 142 -0.51 -7.90 33.25
C LEU A 142 -0.12 -6.73 32.32
N ALA A 143 0.81 -5.87 32.75
CA ALA A 143 1.32 -4.79 31.90
C ALA A 143 1.91 -5.32 30.58
N VAL A 144 2.79 -6.33 30.66
CA VAL A 144 3.39 -6.99 29.49
C VAL A 144 2.32 -7.57 28.57
N SER A 145 1.34 -8.27 29.13
CA SER A 145 0.27 -8.91 28.35
C SER A 145 -0.55 -7.88 27.58
N ILE A 146 -0.90 -6.75 28.21
CA ILE A 146 -1.64 -5.67 27.55
C ILE A 146 -0.79 -4.98 26.49
N MET A 147 0.51 -4.74 26.74
CA MET A 147 1.39 -4.15 25.74
C MET A 147 1.52 -5.04 24.48
N ILE A 148 1.63 -6.36 24.65
CA ILE A 148 1.63 -7.32 23.53
C ILE A 148 0.27 -7.27 22.79
N LEU A 149 -0.84 -7.22 23.53
CA LEU A 149 -2.18 -7.13 22.94
C LEU A 149 -2.35 -5.85 22.12
N LEU A 150 -1.87 -4.70 22.62
CA LEU A 150 -1.90 -3.44 21.89
C LEU A 150 -1.02 -3.49 20.63
N ALA A 151 0.18 -4.09 20.72
CA ALA A 151 1.04 -4.27 19.56
C ALA A 151 0.39 -5.18 18.50
N LEU A 152 -0.30 -6.25 18.91
CA LEU A 152 -1.09 -7.08 17.98
C LEU A 152 -2.28 -6.32 17.38
N ALA A 153 -3.01 -5.56 18.20
CA ALA A 153 -4.13 -4.73 17.75
C ALA A 153 -3.66 -3.68 16.73
N SER A 154 -2.48 -3.09 16.91
CA SER A 154 -1.90 -2.13 15.95
C SER A 154 -1.64 -2.77 14.58
N ASN A 155 -1.22 -4.03 14.52
CA ASN A 155 -1.06 -4.75 13.25
C ASN A 155 -2.41 -4.93 12.52
N VAL A 156 -3.50 -5.20 13.24
CA VAL A 156 -4.85 -5.29 12.65
C VAL A 156 -5.34 -3.91 12.23
N ALA A 157 -5.16 -2.90 13.07
CA ALA A 157 -5.51 -1.51 12.79
C ALA A 157 -4.81 -0.95 11.54
N SER A 158 -3.59 -1.41 11.26
CA SER A 158 -2.82 -1.01 10.07
C SER A 158 -3.57 -1.25 8.75
N PHE A 159 -4.57 -2.15 8.71
CA PHE A 159 -5.38 -2.41 7.52
C PHE A 159 -6.53 -1.40 7.31
N LEU A 160 -6.87 -0.56 8.28
CA LEU A 160 -7.95 0.44 8.16
C LEU A 160 -7.66 1.46 7.04
N SER A 161 -6.39 1.76 6.77
CA SER A 161 -5.97 2.61 5.66
C SER A 161 -6.40 2.11 4.28
N LEU A 162 -6.70 0.81 4.13
CA LEU A 162 -7.25 0.28 2.87
C LEU A 162 -8.61 0.85 2.52
N VAL A 163 -9.33 1.43 3.48
CA VAL A 163 -10.61 2.12 3.22
C VAL A 163 -10.38 3.59 2.87
N ILE A 164 -9.32 4.18 3.44
CA ILE A 164 -9.01 5.61 3.32
C ILE A 164 -8.31 5.93 1.99
N PHE A 165 -7.41 5.05 1.53
CA PHE A 165 -6.55 5.35 0.39
C PHE A 165 -7.28 5.13 -0.95
N PRO A 166 -7.28 6.12 -1.88
CA PRO A 166 -8.01 6.04 -3.14
C PRO A 166 -7.53 4.84 -3.98
N MET A 167 -8.46 4.04 -4.48
CA MET A 167 -8.14 2.78 -5.16
C MET A 167 -7.35 2.97 -6.45
N GLU A 168 -7.53 4.12 -7.10
CA GLU A 168 -6.94 4.47 -8.38
C GLU A 168 -5.49 4.94 -8.28
N ALA A 169 -5.05 5.29 -7.07
CA ALA A 169 -3.67 5.68 -6.80
C ALA A 169 -2.79 4.52 -6.33
N ARG A 170 -3.39 3.34 -6.12
CA ARG A 170 -2.69 2.18 -5.55
C ARG A 170 -1.67 1.64 -6.54
N ILE A 171 -0.52 1.25 -6.00
CA ILE A 171 0.44 0.49 -6.80
C ILE A 171 -0.07 -0.93 -6.98
N ASN A 172 -0.01 -1.38 -8.23
CA ASN A 172 -0.38 -2.73 -8.60
C ASN A 172 0.50 -3.75 -7.89
N ASN A 173 -0.09 -4.90 -7.57
CA ASN A 173 0.69 -5.99 -7.02
C ASN A 173 1.67 -6.52 -8.06
N PRO A 174 2.93 -6.80 -7.68
CA PRO A 174 3.81 -7.63 -8.50
C PRO A 174 3.16 -8.99 -8.78
N ASN A 175 3.69 -9.69 -9.79
CA ASN A 175 3.18 -11.01 -10.15
C ASN A 175 3.13 -11.92 -8.90
N THR A 176 2.02 -12.65 -8.72
CA THR A 176 1.82 -13.51 -7.54
C THR A 176 2.95 -14.51 -7.34
N LYS A 177 3.56 -15.00 -8.43
CA LYS A 177 4.73 -15.88 -8.39
C LYS A 177 5.98 -15.19 -7.86
N SER A 178 6.25 -13.95 -8.27
CA SER A 178 7.40 -13.20 -7.76
C SER A 178 7.19 -12.79 -6.30
N LEU A 179 5.97 -12.38 -5.94
CA LEU A 179 5.61 -12.09 -4.55
C LEU A 179 5.82 -13.30 -3.64
N ALA A 180 5.32 -14.47 -4.04
CA ALA A 180 5.50 -15.70 -3.26
C ALA A 180 6.99 -16.01 -3.03
N ARG A 181 7.83 -15.85 -4.06
CA ARG A 181 9.29 -16.05 -3.93
C ARG A 181 9.92 -15.06 -2.95
N ILE A 182 9.53 -13.79 -3.00
CA ILE A 182 10.06 -12.75 -2.11
C ILE A 182 9.67 -13.07 -0.65
N PHE A 183 8.41 -13.43 -0.38
CA PHE A 183 7.96 -13.77 0.97
C PHE A 183 8.58 -15.06 1.51
N ILE A 184 8.75 -16.08 0.67
CA ILE A 184 9.45 -17.32 1.06
C ILE A 184 10.91 -17.02 1.40
N LEU A 185 11.61 -16.26 0.56
CA LEU A 185 13.00 -15.86 0.81
C LEU A 185 13.11 -15.06 2.12
N PHE A 186 12.20 -14.09 2.32
CA PHE A 186 12.13 -13.30 3.55
C PHE A 186 11.95 -14.19 4.79
N GLY A 187 11.01 -15.14 4.77
CA GLY A 187 10.76 -16.04 5.89
C GLY A 187 11.93 -16.98 6.22
N ILE A 188 12.61 -17.48 5.19
CA ILE A 188 13.81 -18.32 5.38
C ILE A 188 14.95 -17.49 5.99
N LEU A 189 15.23 -16.31 5.42
CA LEU A 189 16.29 -15.42 5.90
C LEU A 189 16.02 -14.94 7.32
N SER A 190 14.78 -14.54 7.66
CA SER A 190 14.44 -14.08 9.01
C SER A 190 14.66 -15.17 10.05
N THR A 191 14.30 -16.42 9.73
CA THR A 191 14.52 -17.56 10.62
C THR A 191 16.02 -17.83 10.84
N ILE A 192 16.82 -17.80 9.78
CA ILE A 192 18.28 -17.99 9.86
C ILE A 192 18.92 -16.89 10.72
N PHE A 193 18.60 -15.63 10.44
CA PHE A 193 19.14 -14.50 11.19
C PHE A 193 18.65 -14.46 12.64
N TYR A 194 17.43 -14.90 12.92
CA TYR A 194 16.94 -15.05 14.28
C TYR A 194 17.77 -16.08 15.06
N ILE A 195 18.07 -17.24 14.48
CA ILE A 195 18.90 -18.26 15.11
C ILE A 195 20.32 -17.71 15.37
N ILE A 196 20.92 -17.02 14.41
CA ILE A 196 22.26 -16.42 14.57
C ILE A 196 22.27 -15.36 15.67
N SER A 197 21.32 -14.42 15.63
CA SER A 197 21.26 -13.30 16.58
C SER A 197 20.95 -13.75 18.01
N SER A 198 20.08 -14.75 18.18
CA SER A 198 19.70 -15.28 19.50
C SER A 198 20.70 -16.29 20.05
N ALA A 199 21.20 -17.23 19.25
CA ALA A 199 22.02 -18.34 19.75
C ALA A 199 23.53 -18.04 19.74
N ILE A 200 24.01 -17.18 18.84
CA ILE A 200 25.45 -16.92 18.66
C ILE A 200 25.86 -15.58 19.26
N LEU A 201 25.07 -14.53 19.07
CA LEU A 201 25.43 -13.15 19.43
C LEU A 201 24.79 -12.63 20.74
N ASP A 202 23.81 -13.35 21.28
CA ASP A 202 23.05 -12.98 22.50
C ASP A 202 22.64 -11.49 22.55
N LEU A 203 22.12 -10.99 21.43
CA LEU A 203 21.70 -9.59 21.31
C LEU A 203 20.43 -9.31 22.12
N TYR A 204 20.22 -8.06 22.54
CA TYR A 204 19.00 -7.67 23.29
C TYR A 204 17.73 -7.68 22.41
N LEU A 205 17.85 -7.48 21.10
CA LEU A 205 16.74 -7.38 20.14
C LEU A 205 16.90 -8.32 18.92
N PRO A 206 16.97 -9.65 19.11
CA PRO A 206 17.26 -10.60 18.03
C PRO A 206 16.14 -10.67 16.98
N ALA A 207 14.86 -10.66 17.38
CA ALA A 207 13.74 -10.72 16.45
C ALA A 207 13.62 -9.43 15.62
N THR A 208 13.73 -8.27 16.27
CA THR A 208 13.62 -6.97 15.57
C THR A 208 14.72 -6.83 14.50
N LEU A 209 15.97 -7.14 14.83
CA LEU A 209 17.11 -7.07 13.92
C LEU A 209 17.01 -8.08 12.77
N SER A 210 16.65 -9.34 13.08
CA SER A 210 16.57 -10.40 12.07
C SER A 210 15.53 -10.08 10.99
N LEU A 211 14.37 -9.50 11.36
CA LEU A 211 13.38 -9.04 10.38
C LEU A 211 13.91 -7.90 9.51
N GLY A 212 14.63 -6.94 10.10
CA GLY A 212 15.19 -5.80 9.36
C GLY A 212 16.22 -6.25 8.31
N ILE A 213 17.16 -7.09 8.72
CA ILE A 213 18.21 -7.62 7.83
C ILE A 213 17.60 -8.51 6.75
N ALA A 214 16.67 -9.39 7.12
CA ALA A 214 15.99 -10.26 6.15
C ALA A 214 15.17 -9.47 5.12
N ALA A 215 14.61 -8.32 5.49
CA ALA A 215 13.85 -7.46 4.59
C ALA A 215 14.70 -6.62 3.63
N PHE A 216 16.02 -6.51 3.84
CA PHE A 216 16.88 -5.65 3.03
C PHE A 216 16.93 -6.01 1.53
N LEU A 217 17.05 -7.29 1.20
CA LEU A 217 17.02 -7.72 -0.22
C LEU A 217 15.62 -7.54 -0.83
N PRO A 218 14.53 -8.00 -0.18
CA PRO A 218 13.17 -7.69 -0.60
C PRO A 218 12.89 -6.19 -0.81
N SER A 219 13.41 -5.32 0.06
CA SER A 219 13.16 -3.88 -0.02
C SER A 219 13.73 -3.28 -1.30
N ILE A 220 14.92 -3.70 -1.74
CA ILE A 220 15.53 -3.25 -3.00
C ILE A 220 14.67 -3.67 -4.21
N VAL A 221 14.22 -4.93 -4.22
CA VAL A 221 13.37 -5.44 -5.31
C VAL A 221 12.04 -4.69 -5.37
N MET A 222 11.40 -4.47 -4.21
CA MET A 222 10.15 -3.72 -4.12
C MET A 222 10.33 -2.25 -4.53
N PHE A 223 11.44 -1.61 -4.14
CA PHE A 223 11.75 -0.25 -4.54
C PHE A 223 11.89 -0.13 -6.06
N ASN A 224 12.68 -1.02 -6.68
CA ASN A 224 12.87 -1.02 -8.13
C ASN A 224 11.54 -1.24 -8.87
N TYR A 225 10.70 -2.14 -8.38
CA TYR A 225 9.36 -2.36 -8.94
C TYR A 225 8.49 -1.09 -8.89
N ILE A 226 8.51 -0.37 -7.77
CA ILE A 226 7.78 0.89 -7.64
C ILE A 226 8.33 1.94 -8.62
N GLN A 227 9.64 2.04 -8.78
CA GLN A 227 10.26 2.96 -9.73
C GLN A 227 9.89 2.63 -11.18
N GLU A 228 9.85 1.34 -11.54
CA GLU A 228 9.38 0.89 -12.86
C GLU A 228 7.92 1.32 -13.11
N GLU A 229 7.01 1.11 -12.16
CA GLU A 229 5.60 1.51 -12.31
C GLU A 229 5.43 3.03 -12.46
N ILE A 230 6.18 3.84 -11.72
CA ILE A 230 6.15 5.31 -11.88
C ILE A 230 6.70 5.71 -13.25
N LYS A 231 7.82 5.09 -13.66
CA LYS A 231 8.44 5.35 -14.95
C LYS A 231 7.51 4.99 -16.11
N GLU A 232 6.74 3.90 -16.00
CA GLU A 232 5.72 3.54 -16.98
C GLU A 232 4.67 4.65 -17.18
N LEU A 233 4.25 5.33 -16.10
CA LEU A 233 3.31 6.45 -16.18
C LEU A 233 3.93 7.66 -16.91
N ASP A 234 5.16 8.02 -16.56
CA ASP A 234 5.88 9.12 -17.22
C ASP A 234 6.18 8.82 -18.70
N GLU A 235 6.54 7.58 -19.03
CA GLU A 235 6.74 7.13 -20.40
C GLU A 235 5.45 7.19 -21.22
N ALA A 236 4.31 6.78 -20.65
CA ALA A 236 3.02 6.88 -21.31
C ALA A 236 2.65 8.34 -21.60
N MET A 237 2.90 9.27 -20.66
CA MET A 237 2.73 10.71 -20.91
C MET A 237 3.59 11.20 -22.08
N ASN A 238 4.87 10.81 -22.13
CA ASN A 238 5.76 11.18 -23.22
C ASN A 238 5.27 10.63 -24.56
N ARG A 239 4.75 9.40 -24.60
CA ARG A 239 4.14 8.82 -25.81
C ARG A 239 2.90 9.60 -26.25
N ILE A 240 2.05 10.06 -25.32
CA ILE A 240 0.90 10.91 -25.65
C ILE A 240 1.36 12.25 -26.25
N ARG A 241 2.37 12.89 -25.67
CA ARG A 241 2.92 14.16 -26.20
C ARG A 241 3.53 13.99 -27.59
N LEU A 242 4.27 12.90 -27.81
CA LEU A 242 4.78 12.54 -29.13
C LEU A 242 3.62 12.31 -30.12
N ALA A 243 2.55 11.63 -29.68
CA ALA A 243 1.37 11.39 -30.49
C ALA A 243 0.67 12.68 -30.97
N ILE A 244 0.66 13.74 -30.15
CA ILE A 244 0.15 15.06 -30.54
C ILE A 244 1.02 15.69 -31.66
N SER A 245 2.34 15.51 -31.58
CA SER A 245 3.28 16.07 -32.56
C SER A 245 3.30 15.30 -33.89
N THR A 246 3.13 13.98 -33.85
CA THR A 246 3.24 13.11 -35.04
C THR A 246 2.06 12.12 -35.18
N PRO A 247 0.81 12.59 -35.36
CA PRO A 247 -0.39 11.75 -35.22
C PRO A 247 -0.49 10.55 -36.19
N PHE A 248 0.12 10.63 -37.37
CA PHE A 248 0.01 9.58 -38.40
C PHE A 248 1.14 8.55 -38.39
N ASN A 249 2.29 8.83 -37.77
CA ASN A 249 3.50 8.00 -37.86
C ASN A 249 4.13 7.67 -36.48
N ILE A 250 3.31 7.65 -35.43
CA ILE A 250 3.75 7.48 -34.04
C ILE A 250 4.56 6.20 -33.86
N PHE A 251 4.05 5.06 -34.33
CA PHE A 251 4.70 3.75 -34.12
C PHE A 251 6.02 3.61 -34.90
N LYS A 252 6.15 4.31 -36.03
CA LYS A 252 7.42 4.39 -36.75
C LYS A 252 8.47 5.18 -35.95
N HIS A 253 8.05 6.25 -35.26
CA HIS A 253 8.94 7.03 -34.39
C HIS A 253 9.27 6.31 -33.07
N LEU A 254 8.34 5.53 -32.55
CA LEU A 254 8.56 4.73 -31.33
C LEU A 254 9.46 3.51 -31.56
N GLY A 255 9.65 3.09 -32.81
CA GLY A 255 10.49 1.94 -33.17
C GLY A 255 9.99 0.59 -32.60
N LYS A 256 8.75 0.55 -32.09
CA LYS A 256 8.13 -0.62 -31.45
C LYS A 256 6.74 -0.89 -31.99
N MET A 257 6.34 -2.15 -32.02
CA MET A 257 5.00 -2.51 -32.47
C MET A 257 3.96 -2.10 -31.41
N PRO A 258 2.76 -1.65 -31.82
CA PRO A 258 1.70 -1.25 -30.89
C PRO A 258 1.34 -2.34 -29.88
N LYS A 259 1.31 -3.61 -30.32
CA LYS A 259 1.01 -4.75 -29.46
C LYS A 259 2.06 -4.96 -28.37
N GLU A 260 3.34 -4.79 -28.70
CA GLU A 260 4.44 -4.96 -27.75
C GLU A 260 4.31 -3.92 -26.64
N ILE A 261 4.10 -2.66 -27.00
CA ILE A 261 3.92 -1.56 -26.05
C ILE A 261 2.75 -1.84 -25.09
N ILE A 262 1.61 -2.31 -25.60
CA ILE A 262 0.41 -2.59 -24.80
C ILE A 262 0.60 -3.81 -23.89
N LEU A 263 1.36 -4.82 -24.32
CA LEU A 263 1.61 -6.05 -23.56
C LEU A 263 2.71 -5.86 -22.49
N GLU A 264 3.72 -5.05 -22.78
CA GLU A 264 4.80 -4.71 -21.84
C GLU A 264 4.31 -3.83 -20.69
N THR A 265 3.33 -2.95 -20.94
CA THR A 265 2.83 -2.02 -19.93
C THR A 265 1.98 -2.73 -18.89
N ARG A 266 2.39 -2.67 -17.62
CA ARG A 266 1.72 -3.33 -16.50
C ARG A 266 0.63 -2.46 -15.90
N ASN A 267 0.91 -1.16 -15.77
CA ASN A 267 -0.02 -0.24 -15.15
C ASN A 267 -1.31 -0.10 -15.99
N PRO A 268 -2.51 -0.34 -15.42
CA PRO A 268 -3.77 -0.29 -16.17
C PRO A 268 -4.07 1.03 -16.85
N ILE A 269 -3.68 2.16 -16.23
CA ILE A 269 -3.97 3.50 -16.74
C ILE A 269 -2.98 3.87 -17.84
N ALA A 270 -1.68 3.57 -17.67
CA ALA A 270 -0.70 3.68 -18.75
C ALA A 270 -1.06 2.77 -19.94
N LYS A 271 -1.51 1.54 -19.67
CA LYS A 271 -1.96 0.59 -20.69
C LYS A 271 -3.18 1.11 -21.43
N ALA A 272 -4.15 1.69 -20.73
CA ALA A 272 -5.30 2.33 -21.36
C ALA A 272 -4.89 3.51 -22.24
N ALA A 273 -3.98 4.38 -21.78
CA ALA A 273 -3.45 5.45 -22.60
C ALA A 273 -2.77 4.93 -23.89
N ASN A 274 -1.96 3.88 -23.79
CA ASN A 274 -1.33 3.24 -24.96
C ASN A 274 -2.37 2.64 -25.92
N ILE A 275 -3.44 2.04 -25.40
CA ILE A 275 -4.58 1.56 -26.19
C ILE A 275 -5.30 2.72 -26.88
N CYS A 276 -5.52 3.85 -26.19
CA CYS A 276 -6.11 5.04 -26.79
C CYS A 276 -5.27 5.56 -27.94
N ILE A 277 -3.94 5.65 -27.77
CA ILE A 277 -3.02 6.06 -28.84
C ILE A 277 -3.16 5.13 -30.05
N TYR A 278 -3.19 3.82 -29.82
CA TYR A 278 -3.39 2.82 -30.86
C TYR A 278 -4.73 2.99 -31.60
N LEU A 279 -5.84 3.15 -30.89
CA LEU A 279 -7.16 3.30 -31.51
C LEU A 279 -7.29 4.63 -32.28
N ILE A 280 -6.78 5.74 -31.73
CA ILE A 280 -6.84 7.04 -32.40
C ILE A 280 -6.00 6.99 -33.68
N SER A 281 -4.78 6.48 -33.61
CA SER A 281 -3.88 6.40 -34.78
C SER A 281 -4.41 5.50 -35.89
N LEU A 282 -5.11 4.42 -35.55
CA LEU A 282 -5.59 3.44 -36.53
C LEU A 282 -6.88 3.86 -37.24
N TYR A 283 -7.76 4.62 -36.56
CA TYR A 283 -9.12 4.86 -37.03
C TYR A 283 -9.49 6.33 -37.24
N SER A 284 -8.73 7.30 -36.74
CA SER A 284 -9.15 8.71 -36.87
C SER A 284 -8.02 9.72 -37.07
N GLY A 285 -6.85 9.54 -36.48
CA GLY A 285 -5.72 10.49 -36.54
C GLY A 285 -6.02 11.91 -36.03
N LYS A 286 -7.17 12.16 -35.39
CA LYS A 286 -7.61 13.51 -34.99
C LYS A 286 -6.80 14.01 -33.80
N LYS A 287 -6.23 15.22 -33.95
CA LYS A 287 -5.43 15.88 -32.91
C LYS A 287 -6.23 16.18 -31.64
N ASP A 288 -7.51 16.52 -31.77
CA ASP A 288 -8.38 16.85 -30.62
C ASP A 288 -8.51 15.68 -29.62
N ALA A 289 -8.57 14.44 -30.13
CA ALA A 289 -8.65 13.26 -29.28
C ALA A 289 -7.35 13.04 -28.48
N TYR A 290 -6.20 13.35 -29.07
CA TYR A 290 -4.91 13.32 -28.37
C TYR A 290 -4.79 14.44 -27.34
N MET A 291 -5.26 15.66 -27.65
CA MET A 291 -5.26 16.78 -26.70
C MET A 291 -6.15 16.50 -25.49
N PHE A 292 -7.32 15.91 -25.70
CA PHE A 292 -8.17 15.46 -24.60
C PHE A 292 -7.45 14.42 -23.74
N LEU A 293 -6.90 13.37 -24.37
CA LEU A 293 -6.17 12.30 -23.68
C LEU A 293 -5.01 12.86 -22.85
N GLU A 294 -4.26 13.80 -23.40
CA GLU A 294 -3.16 14.47 -22.71
C GLU A 294 -3.64 15.28 -21.50
N SER A 295 -4.68 16.09 -21.66
CA SER A 295 -5.24 16.89 -20.57
C SER A 295 -5.72 16.01 -19.41
N TYR A 296 -6.37 14.89 -19.74
CA TYR A 296 -6.86 13.91 -18.78
C TYR A 296 -5.71 13.21 -18.06
N TYR A 297 -4.78 12.65 -18.83
CA TYR A 297 -3.67 11.89 -18.30
C TYR A 297 -2.72 12.76 -17.46
N ARG A 298 -2.57 14.04 -17.83
CA ARG A 298 -1.78 15.02 -17.09
C ARG A 298 -2.35 15.27 -15.71
N ARG A 299 -3.66 15.54 -15.61
CA ARG A 299 -4.33 15.72 -14.32
C ARG A 299 -4.16 14.50 -13.43
N TYR A 300 -4.35 13.30 -13.99
CA TYR A 300 -4.14 12.05 -13.25
C TYR A 300 -2.68 11.88 -12.77
N LEU A 301 -1.70 12.14 -13.63
CA LEU A 301 -0.28 12.00 -13.29
C LEU A 301 0.16 13.03 -12.24
N ASP A 302 -0.30 14.28 -12.36
CA ASP A 302 -0.06 15.33 -11.37
C ASP A 302 -0.68 14.96 -10.01
N PHE A 303 -1.87 14.36 -10.02
CA PHE A 303 -2.51 13.82 -8.83
C PHE A 303 -1.64 12.75 -8.13
N ILE A 304 -1.13 11.76 -8.88
CA ILE A 304 -0.26 10.71 -8.31
C ILE A 304 1.01 11.31 -7.72
N LYS A 305 1.64 12.25 -8.43
CA LYS A 305 2.86 12.91 -7.94
C LYS A 305 2.60 13.69 -6.66
N ARG A 306 1.53 14.48 -6.60
CA ARG A 306 1.13 15.24 -5.39
C ARG A 306 0.84 14.32 -4.20
N LEU A 307 0.10 13.23 -4.39
CA LEU A 307 -0.19 12.27 -3.32
C LEU A 307 1.11 11.67 -2.75
N ARG A 308 2.04 11.33 -3.64
CA ARG A 308 3.33 10.75 -3.27
C ARG A 308 4.27 11.73 -2.60
N ASP A 309 4.26 13.00 -3.01
CA ASP A 309 5.04 14.05 -2.35
C ASP A 309 4.53 14.33 -0.95
N LYS A 310 3.21 14.36 -0.74
CA LYS A 310 2.60 14.50 0.60
C LYS A 310 2.95 13.33 1.52
N THR A 311 2.84 12.10 1.03
CA THR A 311 3.13 10.89 1.80
C THR A 311 4.62 10.68 2.10
N ARG A 312 5.55 11.48 1.53
CA ARG A 312 6.97 11.47 1.95
C ARG A 312 7.15 11.97 3.37
N VAL A 313 6.38 12.96 3.81
CA VAL A 313 6.47 13.52 5.16
C VAL A 313 6.13 12.44 6.20
N MET A 314 5.23 11.51 5.86
CA MET A 314 4.85 10.38 6.72
C MET A 314 6.01 9.42 7.00
N LEU A 315 7.00 9.32 6.12
CA LEU A 315 8.21 8.52 6.39
C LEU A 315 9.02 9.09 7.54
N ILE A 316 9.07 10.42 7.66
CA ILE A 316 9.80 11.09 8.74
C ILE A 316 9.07 10.84 10.05
N TYR A 317 7.75 11.02 10.07
CA TYR A 317 6.93 10.72 11.26
C TYR A 317 7.09 9.26 11.70
N PHE A 318 7.03 8.32 10.76
CA PHE A 318 7.27 6.90 11.00
C PHE A 318 8.62 6.62 11.68
N LEU A 319 9.71 7.26 11.22
CA LEU A 319 11.03 7.08 11.82
C LEU A 319 11.14 7.71 13.21
N ILE A 320 10.55 8.89 13.40
CA ILE A 320 10.48 9.56 14.70
C ILE A 320 9.74 8.67 15.69
N GLU A 321 8.60 8.12 15.30
CA GLU A 321 7.76 7.27 16.14
C GLU A 321 8.49 5.98 16.55
N CYS A 322 9.17 5.32 15.60
CA CYS A 322 10.05 4.18 15.87
C CYS A 322 11.11 4.51 16.93
N THR A 323 11.73 5.68 16.81
CA THR A 323 12.78 6.16 17.72
C THR A 323 12.21 6.42 19.12
N VAL A 324 11.07 7.08 19.20
CA VAL A 324 10.41 7.45 20.46
C VAL A 324 9.98 6.19 21.22
N ILE A 325 9.27 5.27 20.58
CA ILE A 325 8.78 4.03 21.23
C ILE A 325 9.95 3.21 21.78
N ALA A 326 11.00 3.03 20.98
CA ALA A 326 12.18 2.29 21.39
C ALA A 326 12.90 2.96 22.58
N SER A 327 13.01 4.29 22.56
CA SER A 327 13.63 5.05 23.64
C SER A 327 12.85 4.95 24.95
N ILE A 328 11.51 5.02 24.88
CA ILE A 328 10.65 4.88 26.06
C ILE A 328 10.83 3.50 26.70
N HIS A 329 10.78 2.43 25.91
CA HIS A 329 10.97 1.08 26.44
C HIS A 329 12.38 0.85 27.01
N ALA A 330 13.42 1.37 26.35
CA ALA A 330 14.78 1.29 26.85
C ALA A 330 14.94 2.05 28.18
N PHE A 331 14.46 3.29 28.25
CA PHE A 331 14.56 4.11 29.46
C PHE A 331 13.79 3.48 30.62
N MET A 332 12.55 3.03 30.38
CA MET A 332 11.75 2.32 31.38
C MET A 332 12.47 1.07 31.89
N PHE A 333 13.07 0.27 31.00
CA PHE A 333 13.84 -0.90 31.41
C PHE A 333 15.03 -0.53 32.30
N THR A 334 15.83 0.48 31.91
CA THR A 334 16.97 0.93 32.73
C THR A 334 16.56 1.48 34.09
N ALA A 335 15.46 2.23 34.15
CA ALA A 335 14.94 2.78 35.39
C ALA A 335 14.48 1.66 36.35
N LEU A 336 13.78 0.65 35.83
CA LEU A 336 13.35 -0.51 36.62
C LEU A 336 14.54 -1.33 37.12
N GLU A 337 15.55 -1.55 36.28
CA GLU A 337 16.79 -2.25 36.66
C GLU A 337 17.58 -1.51 37.74
N PHE A 338 17.55 -0.17 37.74
CA PHE A 338 18.12 0.64 38.81
C PHE A 338 17.31 0.53 40.10
N MET A 339 15.99 0.70 40.02
CA MET A 339 15.10 0.65 41.19
C MET A 339 15.13 -0.70 41.90
N SER A 340 15.28 -1.80 41.15
CA SER A 340 15.31 -3.14 41.75
C SER A 340 16.55 -3.43 42.58
N LYS A 341 17.61 -2.61 42.48
CA LYS A 341 18.80 -2.73 43.33
C LYS A 341 18.55 -2.29 44.77
N PHE A 342 17.48 -1.55 45.02
CA PHE A 342 17.13 -1.06 46.35
C PHE A 342 16.04 -1.96 46.95
N ASP A 343 16.30 -2.50 48.14
CA ASP A 343 15.29 -3.17 48.95
C ASP A 343 14.31 -2.14 49.55
N VAL A 344 13.40 -1.65 48.72
CA VAL A 344 12.33 -0.75 49.15
C VAL A 344 11.11 -1.60 49.49
N LEU A 345 10.63 -1.48 50.73
CA LEU A 345 9.39 -2.10 51.20
C LEU A 345 8.21 -1.70 50.29
N SER A 346 7.65 -2.68 49.58
CA SER A 346 6.43 -2.50 48.79
C SER A 346 5.28 -2.09 49.71
N SER A 347 4.75 -0.89 49.54
CA SER A 347 3.61 -0.40 50.32
C SER A 347 2.31 -0.50 49.51
N GLY A 348 1.41 -1.41 49.89
CA GLY A 348 0.05 -1.49 49.34
C GLY A 348 0.00 -1.95 47.88
N ILE A 349 -0.68 -1.18 47.03
CA ILE A 349 -0.99 -1.51 45.62
C ILE A 349 0.24 -1.32 44.70
N ILE A 350 1.19 -0.45 45.10
CA ILE A 350 2.39 -0.15 44.32
C ILE A 350 3.53 -1.06 44.79
N LYS A 351 4.04 -1.88 43.87
CA LYS A 351 5.14 -2.83 44.08
C LYS A 351 6.30 -2.46 43.14
N ILE A 352 7.51 -2.34 43.70
CA ILE A 352 8.72 -2.27 42.89
C ILE A 352 9.01 -3.68 42.36
N PRO A 353 9.12 -3.87 41.04
CA PRO A 353 9.31 -5.19 40.46
C PRO A 353 10.60 -5.85 40.91
N THR A 354 10.53 -7.14 41.21
CA THR A 354 11.70 -7.96 41.53
C THR A 354 12.55 -8.21 40.28
N HIS A 355 13.82 -8.60 40.48
CA HIS A 355 14.71 -8.95 39.36
C HIS A 355 14.14 -10.05 38.43
N VAL A 356 13.41 -11.03 38.97
CA VAL A 356 12.77 -12.10 38.17
C VAL A 356 11.66 -11.53 37.29
N GLU A 357 10.84 -10.63 37.83
CA GLU A 357 9.77 -9.94 37.11
C GLU A 357 10.32 -9.02 36.00
N ILE A 358 11.42 -8.31 36.26
CA ILE A 358 12.10 -7.47 35.26
C ILE A 358 12.65 -8.31 34.10
N MET A 359 13.11 -9.54 34.37
CA MET A 359 13.56 -10.46 33.32
C MET A 359 12.42 -10.93 32.40
N VAL A 360 11.18 -11.00 32.90
CA VAL A 360 10.01 -11.24 32.06
C VAL A 360 9.80 -10.07 31.11
N TYR A 361 9.84 -8.84 31.63
CA TYR A 361 9.71 -7.63 30.81
C TYR A 361 10.81 -7.56 29.74
N ARG A 362 12.08 -7.81 30.11
CA ARG A 362 13.22 -7.85 29.19
C ARG A 362 12.97 -8.78 27.99
N LYS A 363 12.49 -10.00 28.25
CA LYS A 363 12.22 -10.99 27.19
C LYS A 363 11.07 -10.58 26.27
N SER A 364 10.13 -9.78 26.78
CA SER A 364 8.96 -9.33 26.01
C SER A 364 9.21 -8.05 25.21
N ILE A 365 10.19 -7.22 25.57
CA ILE A 365 10.51 -5.96 24.86
C ILE A 365 10.78 -6.23 23.38
N ASP A 366 11.59 -7.23 23.04
CA ASP A 366 11.90 -7.54 21.64
C ASP A 366 10.65 -7.93 20.84
N LEU A 367 9.75 -8.71 21.42
CA LEU A 367 8.48 -9.06 20.77
C LEU A 367 7.58 -7.82 20.56
N ILE A 368 7.46 -6.95 21.57
CA ILE A 368 6.67 -5.72 21.49
C ILE A 368 7.24 -4.79 20.40
N LEU A 369 8.56 -4.58 20.38
CA LEU A 369 9.26 -3.75 19.40
C LEU A 369 9.20 -4.36 17.99
N THR A 370 9.25 -5.68 17.87
CA THR A 370 9.09 -6.40 16.59
C THR A 370 7.68 -6.19 16.02
N LEU A 371 6.64 -6.36 16.85
CA LEU A 371 5.25 -6.20 16.42
C LEU A 371 4.91 -4.75 16.08
N THR A 372 5.45 -3.77 16.82
CA THR A 372 5.28 -2.35 16.51
C THR A 372 6.03 -1.96 15.24
N SER A 373 7.25 -2.47 15.01
CA SER A 373 7.99 -2.30 13.75
C SER A 373 7.19 -2.79 12.54
N LEU A 374 6.56 -3.97 12.65
CA LEU A 374 5.69 -4.51 11.61
C LEU A 374 4.45 -3.64 11.38
N ALA A 375 3.77 -3.23 12.46
CA ALA A 375 2.57 -2.40 12.36
C ALA A 375 2.85 -1.04 11.71
N LEU A 376 3.93 -0.37 12.12
CA LEU A 376 4.35 0.92 11.57
C LEU A 376 4.78 0.80 10.11
N SER A 377 5.47 -0.29 9.76
CA SER A 377 5.85 -0.59 8.39
C SER A 377 4.63 -0.86 7.48
N LEU A 378 3.65 -1.65 7.96
CA LEU A 378 2.39 -1.91 7.26
C LEU A 378 1.58 -0.62 7.06
N THR A 379 1.45 0.18 8.13
CA THR A 379 0.78 1.48 8.12
C THR A 379 1.39 2.40 7.07
N THR A 380 2.72 2.44 7.00
CA THR A 380 3.44 3.26 6.03
C THR A 380 3.28 2.77 4.60
N ALA A 381 3.34 1.45 4.37
CA ALA A 381 3.07 0.87 3.06
C ALA A 381 1.66 1.15 2.56
N ASN A 382 0.65 1.04 3.43
CA ASN A 382 -0.72 1.34 3.05
C ASN A 382 -0.95 2.84 2.82
N SER A 383 -0.36 3.69 3.65
CA SER A 383 -0.55 5.14 3.55
C SER A 383 0.14 5.74 2.33
N ARG A 384 1.29 5.18 1.93
CA ARG A 384 2.09 5.71 0.82
C ARG A 384 1.80 5.04 -0.52
N GLU A 385 1.69 3.71 -0.54
CA GLU A 385 1.51 2.94 -1.77
C GLU A 385 0.09 2.38 -1.94
N GLY A 386 -0.77 2.56 -0.93
CA GLY A 386 -2.13 2.04 -0.95
C GLY A 386 -2.24 0.53 -0.89
N ASN A 387 -1.13 -0.15 -0.57
CA ASN A 387 -1.01 -1.59 -0.69
C ASN A 387 -0.06 -2.18 0.38
N PRO A 388 -0.54 -3.08 1.24
CA PRO A 388 0.20 -3.55 2.40
C PRO A 388 1.35 -4.47 2.01
N VAL A 389 1.32 -5.05 0.80
CA VAL A 389 2.35 -5.98 0.31
C VAL A 389 3.74 -5.33 0.30
N PHE A 390 3.81 -4.00 0.20
CA PHE A 390 5.05 -3.25 0.18
C PHE A 390 5.63 -2.95 1.58
N PHE A 391 5.10 -3.51 2.68
CA PHE A 391 5.67 -3.30 4.03
C PHE A 391 7.15 -3.71 4.12
N LEU A 392 7.57 -4.73 3.35
CA LEU A 392 8.98 -5.13 3.30
C LEU A 392 9.92 -4.01 2.83
N LEU A 393 9.42 -2.99 2.14
CA LEU A 393 10.20 -1.80 1.77
C LEU A 393 10.59 -0.96 2.99
N TYR A 394 9.72 -0.87 3.99
CA TYR A 394 9.87 0.03 5.15
C TYR A 394 10.45 -0.69 6.38
N LEU A 395 10.32 -2.01 6.43
CA LEU A 395 10.74 -2.82 7.58
C LEU A 395 12.24 -2.70 7.94
N PRO A 396 13.19 -2.62 6.99
CA PRO A 396 14.60 -2.38 7.34
C PRO A 396 14.80 -1.06 8.07
N PHE A 397 14.07 -0.01 7.64
CA PHE A 397 14.19 1.31 8.22
C PHE A 397 13.60 1.38 9.64
N SER A 398 12.41 0.79 9.89
CA SER A 398 11.87 0.72 11.25
C SER A 398 12.76 -0.12 12.17
N SER A 399 13.20 -1.28 11.71
CA SER A 399 14.05 -2.18 12.50
C SER A 399 15.36 -1.51 12.90
N VAL A 400 16.04 -0.83 11.96
CA VAL A 400 17.28 -0.09 12.25
C VAL A 400 17.00 1.07 13.20
N ALA A 401 15.96 1.87 12.96
CA ALA A 401 15.62 3.00 13.82
C ALA A 401 15.32 2.57 15.25
N ILE A 402 14.48 1.54 15.43
CA ILE A 402 14.15 0.96 16.74
C ILE A 402 15.41 0.43 17.43
N THR A 403 16.24 -0.34 16.71
CA THR A 403 17.41 -0.96 17.32
C THR A 403 18.43 0.08 17.77
N VAL A 404 18.76 1.04 16.90
CA VAL A 404 19.70 2.12 17.22
C VAL A 404 19.18 2.96 18.37
N ALA A 405 17.91 3.38 18.32
CA ALA A 405 17.30 4.17 19.38
C ALA A 405 17.27 3.43 20.73
N PHE A 406 16.94 2.14 20.71
CA PHE A 406 16.92 1.31 21.92
C PHE A 406 18.31 1.23 22.56
N TYR A 407 19.36 0.91 21.79
CA TYR A 407 20.72 0.81 22.34
C TYR A 407 21.26 2.16 22.83
N VAL A 408 20.99 3.24 22.10
CA VAL A 408 21.41 4.60 22.52
C VAL A 408 20.70 5.00 23.81
N ALA A 409 19.38 4.81 23.89
CA ALA A 409 18.62 5.13 25.09
C ALA A 409 18.98 4.22 26.28
N TYR A 410 19.26 2.94 26.04
CA TYR A 410 19.73 2.02 27.08
C TYR A 410 21.09 2.47 27.65
N PHE A 411 22.03 2.85 26.77
CA PHE A 411 23.33 3.35 27.21
C PHE A 411 23.21 4.66 27.99
N LEU A 412 22.43 5.62 27.48
CA LEU A 412 22.18 6.90 28.15
C LEU A 412 21.48 6.72 29.50
N GLY A 413 20.46 5.86 29.57
CA GLY A 413 19.78 5.50 30.81
C GLY A 413 20.77 4.92 31.82
N GLY A 414 21.62 3.98 31.38
CA GLY A 414 22.69 3.43 32.21
C GLY A 414 23.62 4.50 32.80
N THR A 415 24.00 5.52 32.02
CA THR A 415 24.84 6.63 32.52
C THR A 415 24.12 7.58 33.48
N LEU A 416 22.80 7.71 33.37
CA LEU A 416 21.99 8.58 34.24
C LEU A 416 21.66 7.94 35.59
N PHE A 417 21.62 6.61 35.62
CA PHE A 417 21.29 5.81 36.81
C PHE A 417 22.53 5.11 37.42
N LEU A 418 23.73 5.39 36.92
CA LEU A 418 25.01 5.16 37.62
C LEU A 418 25.28 6.33 38.56
#